data_AF-A0A438G3V5-F1
#
_entry.id   AF-A0A438G3V5-F1
#
_cell.length_a   1.000
_cell.length_b   1.000
_cell.length_c   1.000
_cell.angle_alpha   90.00
_cell.angle_beta   90.00
_cell.angle_gamma   90.00
#
_symmetry.space_group_name_H-M   'P 1'
#
loop_
_entity.id
_entity.type
_entity.pdbx_description
1 polymer ?
#
loop_
_entity_poly.entity_id
_entity_poly.type
_entity_poly.pdbx_seq_one_letter_code
_entity_poly.pdbx_strand_id
1 'polypeptide(L)'
;MFMEGTVEEFEGAWNDMLEMFNLHGHKWVTDIYVKHSRWAEAYLREHFFAGMRSIQRCESMNAYLNHFLKTCLKLFKFVKHFDKALSHIHHNEAKAEFETHHSSTVLTTKLYALEKHVETIFTRQSFLKFRDEMKNVELFFPVSTENY
;
A
#
# COMPACT_ATOMS: atom_id res chain seq x y z
N MET A 1 8.21 7.69 -6.79
CA MET A 1 8.77 7.77 -8.15
C MET A 1 8.59 6.37 -8.71
N PHE A 2 7.51 6.22 -9.44
CA PHE A 2 7.19 5.04 -10.22
C PHE A 2 8.03 5.17 -11.50
N MET A 3 8.83 4.18 -11.88
CA MET A 3 9.57 4.24 -13.14
C MET A 3 8.54 4.20 -14.27
N GLU A 4 8.41 5.31 -15.00
CA GLU A 4 7.43 5.51 -16.06
C GLU A 4 7.77 4.72 -17.34
N GLY A 5 8.12 3.43 -17.24
CA GLY A 5 8.35 2.54 -18.39
C GLY A 5 7.08 1.86 -18.91
N THR A 6 6.84 1.92 -20.22
CA THR A 6 5.85 1.13 -20.97
C THR A 6 6.21 -0.36 -20.98
N VAL A 7 5.29 -1.22 -21.42
CA VAL A 7 5.56 -2.66 -21.53
C VAL A 7 6.69 -2.90 -22.52
N GLU A 8 6.70 -2.17 -23.63
CA GLU A 8 7.72 -2.26 -24.68
C GLU A 8 9.11 -1.89 -24.14
N GLU A 9 9.21 -0.82 -23.36
CA GLU A 9 10.48 -0.41 -22.72
C GLU A 9 10.97 -1.44 -21.70
N PHE A 10 10.05 -2.06 -20.94
CA PHE A 10 10.40 -3.14 -20.03
C PHE A 10 10.92 -4.37 -20.78
N GLU A 11 10.24 -4.82 -21.83
CA GLU A 11 10.66 -5.99 -22.61
C GLU A 11 11.99 -5.76 -23.31
N GLY A 12 12.22 -4.55 -23.84
CA GLY A 12 13.52 -4.15 -24.38
C GLY A 12 14.63 -4.24 -23.33
N ALA A 13 14.46 -3.55 -22.19
CA ALA A 13 15.44 -3.54 -21.12
C ALA A 13 15.68 -4.94 -20.51
N TRP A 14 14.64 -5.79 -20.46
CA TRP A 14 14.76 -7.17 -20.01
C TRP A 14 15.62 -8.01 -20.96
N ASN A 15 15.40 -7.90 -22.27
CA ASN A 15 16.21 -8.60 -23.27
C ASN A 15 17.66 -8.11 -23.29
N ASP A 16 17.88 -6.80 -23.22
CA ASP A 16 19.23 -6.22 -23.13
C ASP A 16 20.00 -6.77 -21.90
N MET A 17 19.31 -6.93 -20.76
CA MET A 17 19.87 -7.52 -19.55
C MET A 17 20.21 -9.00 -19.73
N LEU A 18 19.36 -9.78 -20.41
CA LEU A 18 19.63 -11.18 -20.72
C LEU A 18 20.89 -11.34 -21.60
N GLU A 19 21.02 -10.51 -22.62
CA GLU A 19 22.17 -10.53 -23.54
C GLU A 19 23.46 -10.09 -22.83
N MET A 20 23.42 -8.95 -22.14
CA MET A 20 24.59 -8.37 -21.47
C MET A 20 25.20 -9.30 -20.42
N PHE A 21 24.37 -10.07 -19.71
CA PHE A 21 24.83 -10.99 -18.67
C PHE A 21 24.80 -12.47 -19.10
N ASN A 22 24.48 -12.76 -20.36
CA ASN A 22 24.35 -14.12 -20.91
C ASN A 22 23.47 -15.03 -20.03
N LEU A 23 22.29 -14.52 -19.64
CA LEU A 23 21.36 -15.18 -18.72
C LEU A 23 20.28 -16.00 -19.42
N HIS A 24 20.35 -16.13 -20.76
CA HIS A 24 19.41 -16.93 -21.52
C HIS A 24 19.39 -18.39 -21.01
N GLY A 25 18.19 -18.90 -20.72
CA GLY A 25 17.99 -20.25 -20.20
C GLY A 25 18.36 -20.42 -18.72
N HIS A 26 18.81 -19.37 -18.02
CA HIS A 26 19.04 -19.45 -16.59
C HIS A 26 17.71 -19.65 -15.86
N LYS A 27 17.54 -20.82 -15.23
CA LYS A 27 16.27 -21.25 -14.64
C LYS A 27 15.60 -20.19 -13.77
N TRP A 28 16.34 -19.57 -12.86
CA TRP A 28 15.79 -18.54 -11.97
C TRP A 28 15.30 -17.29 -12.73
N VAL A 29 16.01 -16.90 -13.80
CA VAL A 29 15.65 -15.72 -14.60
C VAL A 29 14.39 -16.00 -15.42
N THR A 30 14.29 -17.20 -15.98
CA THR A 30 13.06 -17.67 -16.63
C THR A 30 11.90 -17.73 -15.63
N ASP A 31 12.11 -18.31 -14.45
CA ASP A 31 11.08 -18.49 -13.42
C ASP A 31 10.54 -17.15 -12.89
N ILE A 32 11.40 -16.12 -12.76
CA ILE A 32 10.97 -14.79 -12.33
C ILE A 32 10.24 -14.05 -13.45
N TYR A 33 10.70 -14.20 -14.69
CA TYR A 33 10.05 -13.60 -15.86
C TYR A 33 8.65 -14.17 -16.11
N VAL A 34 8.42 -15.46 -15.89
CA VAL A 34 7.06 -16.05 -15.98
C VAL A 34 6.04 -15.32 -15.07
N LYS A 35 6.52 -14.65 -14.02
CA LYS A 35 5.70 -13.91 -13.06
C LYS A 35 5.74 -12.40 -13.28
N HIS A 36 6.30 -11.90 -14.38
CA HIS A 36 6.54 -10.47 -14.62
C HIS A 36 5.28 -9.62 -14.42
N SER A 37 4.11 -10.10 -14.84
CA SER A 37 2.84 -9.38 -14.65
C SER A 37 2.46 -9.10 -13.19
N ARG A 38 3.13 -9.74 -12.22
CA ARG A 38 2.88 -9.57 -10.79
C ARG A 38 3.84 -8.59 -10.11
N TRP A 39 4.94 -8.21 -10.74
CA TRP A 39 6.00 -7.42 -10.10
C TRP A 39 6.61 -6.35 -11.01
N ALA A 40 6.58 -6.54 -12.32
CA ALA A 40 7.09 -5.58 -13.28
C ALA A 40 6.12 -4.40 -13.36
N GLU A 41 6.64 -3.22 -13.02
CA GLU A 41 5.86 -2.00 -12.90
C GLU A 41 5.08 -1.64 -14.18
N ALA A 42 5.68 -1.86 -15.35
CA ALA A 42 5.04 -1.64 -16.65
C ALA A 42 3.71 -2.40 -16.81
N TYR A 43 3.59 -3.58 -16.19
CA TYR A 43 2.41 -4.43 -16.22
C TYR A 43 1.43 -4.18 -15.08
N LEU A 44 1.80 -3.35 -14.10
CA LEU A 44 0.99 -3.08 -12.91
C LEU A 44 0.24 -1.75 -12.98
N ARG A 45 0.39 -0.98 -14.07
CA ARG A 45 -0.16 0.39 -14.22
C ARG A 45 -1.69 0.47 -14.09
N GLU A 46 -2.41 -0.57 -14.50
CA GLU A 46 -3.88 -0.61 -14.40
C GLU A 46 -4.38 -1.01 -13.01
N HIS A 47 -3.48 -1.35 -12.09
CA HIS A 47 -3.83 -1.77 -10.74
C HIS A 47 -3.64 -0.63 -9.75
N PHE A 48 -4.67 -0.38 -8.95
CA PHE A 48 -4.62 0.57 -7.86
C PHE A 48 -4.03 -0.07 -6.59
N PHE A 49 -2.87 0.42 -6.15
CA PHE A 49 -2.18 -0.07 -4.93
C PHE A 49 -2.37 0.82 -3.70
N ALA A 50 -3.25 1.83 -3.76
CA ALA A 50 -3.48 2.77 -2.65
C ALA A 50 -2.17 3.38 -2.08
N GLY A 51 -1.21 3.67 -2.95
CA GLY A 51 0.10 4.23 -2.58
C GLY A 51 1.10 3.25 -1.97
N MET A 52 0.79 1.95 -1.89
CA MET A 52 1.72 0.93 -1.39
C MET A 52 2.83 0.65 -2.41
N ARG A 53 4.08 0.64 -1.94
CA ARG A 53 5.23 0.10 -2.68
C ARG A 53 5.47 -1.36 -2.30
N SER A 54 6.02 -2.16 -3.22
CA SER A 54 6.24 -3.60 -3.02
C SER A 54 7.08 -3.94 -1.77
N ILE A 55 8.06 -3.08 -1.44
CA ILE A 55 9.00 -3.30 -0.31
C ILE A 55 8.47 -2.71 1.01
N GLN A 56 7.61 -1.68 0.94
CA GLN A 56 7.15 -0.93 2.12
C GLN A 56 6.43 -1.80 3.15
N ARG A 57 5.70 -2.85 2.71
CA ARG A 57 5.01 -3.77 3.64
C ARG A 57 6.00 -4.57 4.49
N CYS A 58 7.05 -5.11 3.87
CA CYS A 58 8.09 -5.86 4.58
C CYS A 58 8.92 -4.94 5.47
N GLU A 59 9.29 -3.75 5.00
CA GLU A 59 10.00 -2.75 5.78
C GLU A 59 9.20 -2.31 7.01
N SER A 60 7.92 -2.01 6.84
CA SER A 60 7.03 -1.61 7.94
C SER A 60 6.87 -2.73 8.96
N MET A 61 6.70 -3.97 8.51
CA MET A 61 6.57 -5.12 9.42
C MET A 61 7.88 -5.38 10.17
N ASN A 62 9.02 -5.31 9.49
CA ASN A 62 10.33 -5.46 10.11
C ASN A 62 10.59 -4.35 11.14
N ALA A 63 10.28 -3.10 10.81
CA ALA A 63 10.37 -1.97 11.74
C ALA A 63 9.47 -2.19 12.96
N TYR A 64 8.23 -2.63 12.77
CA TYR A 64 7.31 -2.95 13.86
C TYR A 64 7.88 -4.04 14.78
N LEU A 65 8.32 -5.16 14.20
CA LEU A 65 8.88 -6.29 14.95
C LEU A 65 10.16 -5.92 15.69
N ASN A 66 10.98 -5.03 15.15
CA ASN A 66 12.20 -4.55 15.82
C ASN A 66 11.91 -3.84 17.16
N HIS A 67 10.69 -3.35 17.42
CA HIS A 67 10.31 -2.85 18.74
C HIS A 67 10.14 -3.95 19.79
N PHE A 68 9.85 -5.18 19.36
CA PHE A 68 9.63 -6.33 20.22
C PHE A 68 10.85 -7.25 20.31
N LEU A 69 11.65 -7.28 19.25
CA LEU A 69 12.80 -8.16 19.09
C LEU A 69 14.09 -7.41 19.43
N LYS A 70 14.86 -7.95 20.38
CA LYS A 70 16.22 -7.50 20.65
C LYS A 70 17.22 -8.30 19.80
N THR A 71 18.37 -7.71 19.49
CA THR A 71 19.49 -8.43 18.88
C THR A 71 19.95 -9.60 19.76
N CYS A 72 20.31 -10.72 19.14
CA CYS A 72 20.86 -11.92 19.80
C CYS A 72 19.89 -12.66 20.76
N LEU A 73 18.59 -12.73 20.45
CA LEU A 73 17.65 -13.58 21.20
C LEU A 73 17.87 -15.07 20.90
N LYS A 74 17.85 -15.91 21.96
CA LYS A 74 17.70 -17.36 21.80
C LYS A 74 16.35 -17.66 21.14
N LEU A 75 16.27 -18.69 20.30
CA LEU A 75 15.07 -19.02 19.50
C LEU A 75 13.78 -19.07 20.32
N PHE A 76 13.78 -19.73 21.48
CA PHE A 76 12.58 -19.82 22.32
C PHE A 76 12.13 -18.47 22.89
N LYS A 77 13.05 -17.51 23.09
CA LYS A 77 12.71 -16.15 23.50
C LYS A 77 12.17 -15.35 22.33
N PHE A 78 12.77 -15.53 21.14
CA PHE A 78 12.28 -14.93 19.90
C PHE A 78 10.81 -15.28 19.67
N VAL A 79 10.44 -16.57 19.73
CA VAL A 79 9.04 -17.02 19.52
C VAL A 79 8.09 -16.31 20.49
N LYS A 80 8.42 -16.25 21.79
CA LYS A 80 7.58 -15.55 22.78
C LYS A 80 7.41 -14.05 22.49
N HIS A 81 8.46 -13.37 22.06
CA HIS A 81 8.39 -11.94 21.71
C HIS A 81 7.62 -11.70 20.42
N PHE A 82 7.77 -12.60 19.44
CA PHE A 82 7.03 -12.58 18.19
C PHE A 82 5.52 -12.80 18.43
N ASP A 83 5.15 -13.80 19.22
CA ASP A 83 3.74 -14.06 19.59
C ASP A 83 3.12 -12.85 20.30
N LYS A 84 3.89 -12.18 21.16
CA LYS A 84 3.46 -10.94 21.80
C LYS A 84 3.22 -9.83 20.76
N ALA A 85 4.14 -9.63 19.81
CA ALA A 85 3.98 -8.65 18.74
C ALA A 85 2.71 -8.93 17.92
N LEU A 86 2.49 -10.19 17.53
CA LEU A 86 1.28 -10.62 16.82
C LEU A 86 0.01 -10.36 17.63
N SER A 87 0.03 -10.67 18.92
CA SER A 87 -1.12 -10.44 19.82
C SER A 87 -1.47 -8.94 19.89
N HIS A 88 -0.46 -8.07 19.90
CA HIS A 88 -0.65 -6.62 19.83
C HIS A 88 -1.24 -6.17 18.49
N ILE A 89 -0.78 -6.74 17.37
CA ILE A 89 -1.34 -6.45 16.03
C ILE A 89 -2.83 -6.82 16.01
N HIS A 90 -3.17 -8.05 16.38
CA HIS A 90 -4.57 -8.52 16.37
C HIS A 90 -5.45 -7.71 17.32
N HIS A 91 -4.95 -7.35 18.51
CA HIS A 91 -5.70 -6.53 19.44
C HIS A 91 -6.00 -5.14 18.86
N ASN A 92 -5.01 -4.50 18.23
CA ASN A 92 -5.18 -3.19 17.61
C ASN A 92 -6.13 -3.26 16.41
N GLU A 93 -6.05 -4.33 15.61
CA GLU A 93 -6.98 -4.58 14.49
C GLU A 93 -8.41 -4.74 14.98
N ALA A 94 -8.65 -5.61 15.97
CA ALA A 94 -9.96 -5.82 16.57
C ALA A 94 -10.54 -4.52 17.16
N LYS A 95 -9.69 -3.71 17.80
CA LYS A 95 -10.08 -2.38 18.30
C LYS A 95 -10.48 -1.44 17.16
N ALA A 96 -9.69 -1.37 16.09
CA ALA A 96 -9.98 -0.52 14.94
C ALA A 96 -11.24 -0.97 14.18
N GLU A 97 -11.49 -2.27 14.10
CA GLU A 97 -12.71 -2.84 13.53
C GLU A 97 -13.93 -2.51 14.39
N PHE A 98 -13.82 -2.65 15.71
CA PHE A 98 -14.88 -2.25 16.64
C PHE A 98 -15.22 -0.77 16.48
N GLU A 99 -14.22 0.11 16.46
CA GLU A 99 -14.40 1.55 16.24
C GLU A 99 -15.04 1.86 14.88
N THR A 100 -14.70 1.11 13.83
CA THR A 100 -15.30 1.28 12.51
C THR A 100 -16.79 0.95 12.50
N HIS A 101 -17.22 -0.10 13.19
CA HIS A 101 -18.63 -0.53 13.21
C HIS A 101 -19.49 0.26 14.19
N HIS A 102 -18.91 0.79 15.28
CA HIS A 102 -19.66 1.37 16.40
C HIS A 102 -19.49 2.88 16.55
N SER A 103 -18.73 3.55 15.67
CA SER A 103 -18.55 5.00 15.71
C SER A 103 -18.83 5.61 14.34
N SER A 104 -19.82 6.49 14.28
CA SER A 104 -20.05 7.32 13.09
C SER A 104 -19.08 8.48 13.05
N THR A 105 -18.64 8.83 11.85
CA THR A 105 -17.77 9.96 11.61
C THR A 105 -18.61 11.20 11.31
N VAL A 106 -18.22 12.35 11.86
CA VAL A 106 -18.92 13.61 11.55
C VAL A 106 -18.58 14.00 10.13
N LEU A 107 -19.58 14.03 9.24
CA LEU A 107 -19.43 14.45 7.84
C LEU A 107 -19.13 15.96 7.79
N THR A 108 -18.08 16.36 7.07
CA THR A 108 -17.53 17.74 7.15
C THR A 108 -17.31 18.41 5.80
N THR A 109 -17.37 17.67 4.69
CA THR A 109 -17.09 18.19 3.35
C THR A 109 -18.35 18.72 2.67
N LYS A 110 -18.20 19.52 1.61
CA LYS A 110 -19.34 20.06 0.84
C LYS A 110 -20.06 18.96 0.03
N LEU A 111 -19.40 17.82 -0.20
CA LEU A 111 -19.93 16.68 -0.95
C LEU A 111 -20.52 15.60 -0.02
N TYR A 112 -21.51 16.00 0.78
CA TYR A 112 -22.11 15.17 1.83
C TYR A 112 -22.61 13.81 1.34
N ALA A 113 -23.26 13.74 0.17
CA ALA A 113 -23.79 12.50 -0.38
C ALA A 113 -22.69 11.48 -0.70
N LEU A 114 -21.56 11.95 -1.22
CA LEU A 114 -20.39 11.11 -1.49
C LEU A 114 -19.73 10.67 -0.18
N GLU A 115 -19.52 11.61 0.75
CA GLU A 115 -18.90 11.31 2.05
C GLU A 115 -19.71 10.25 2.82
N LYS A 116 -21.05 10.39 2.86
CA LYS A 116 -21.95 9.41 3.48
C LYS A 116 -21.88 8.03 2.82
N HIS A 117 -21.74 7.98 1.50
CA HIS A 117 -21.59 6.70 0.79
C HIS A 117 -20.26 6.03 1.13
N VAL A 118 -19.16 6.78 1.08
CA VAL A 118 -17.81 6.24 1.36
C VAL A 118 -17.71 5.77 2.82
N GLU A 119 -18.33 6.46 3.78
CA GLU A 119 -18.40 6.03 5.18
C GLU A 119 -18.96 4.62 5.34
N THR A 120 -19.92 4.22 4.49
CA THR A 120 -20.55 2.89 4.57
C THR A 120 -19.68 1.76 3.98
N ILE A 121 -18.67 2.11 3.17
CA ILE A 121 -17.82 1.15 2.45
C ILE A 121 -16.44 1.06 3.08
N PHE A 122 -15.88 2.18 3.53
CA PHE A 122 -14.49 2.26 3.97
C PHE A 122 -14.34 1.95 5.46
N THR A 123 -13.21 1.34 5.81
CA THR A 123 -12.77 1.33 7.20
C THR A 123 -12.54 2.77 7.67
N ARG A 124 -12.70 3.01 8.97
CA ARG A 124 -12.59 4.36 9.54
C ARG A 124 -11.29 5.06 9.15
N GLN A 125 -10.16 4.34 9.18
CA GLN A 125 -8.84 4.89 8.80
C GLN A 125 -8.75 5.23 7.30
N SER A 126 -9.35 4.42 6.43
CA SER A 126 -9.37 4.70 4.98
C SER A 126 -10.27 5.88 4.66
N PHE A 127 -11.40 5.99 5.35
CA PHE A 127 -12.33 7.11 5.24
C PHE A 127 -11.70 8.44 5.67
N LEU A 128 -10.91 8.46 6.75
CA LEU A 128 -10.19 9.67 7.18
C LEU A 128 -9.19 10.14 6.12
N LYS A 129 -8.44 9.22 5.49
CA LYS A 129 -7.55 9.57 4.37
C LYS A 129 -8.30 10.14 3.18
N PHE A 130 -9.43 9.53 2.82
CA PHE A 130 -10.31 10.04 1.77
C PHE A 130 -10.77 11.46 2.08
N ARG A 131 -11.22 11.72 3.31
CA ARG A 131 -11.65 13.05 3.75
C ARG A 131 -10.53 14.08 3.67
N ASP A 132 -9.32 13.74 4.11
CA ASP A 132 -8.18 14.65 4.04
C ASP A 132 -7.87 15.02 2.58
N GLU A 133 -7.95 14.05 1.67
CA GLU A 133 -7.80 14.32 0.23
C GLU A 133 -8.93 15.18 -0.33
N MET A 134 -10.19 14.92 0.07
CA MET A 134 -11.34 15.74 -0.34
C MET A 134 -11.19 17.20 0.10
N LYS A 135 -10.73 17.43 1.33
CA LYS A 135 -10.43 18.78 1.82
C LYS A 135 -9.31 19.44 1.02
N ASN A 136 -8.26 18.68 0.67
CA ASN A 136 -7.20 19.18 -0.20
C ASN A 136 -7.75 19.59 -1.56
N VAL A 137 -8.57 18.75 -2.20
CA VAL A 137 -9.17 19.06 -3.50
C VAL A 137 -10.12 20.27 -3.44
N GLU A 138 -10.91 20.42 -2.37
CA GLU A 138 -11.76 21.61 -2.17
C GLU A 138 -10.96 22.92 -2.06
N LEU A 139 -9.68 22.88 -1.66
CA LEU A 139 -8.78 24.05 -1.70
C LEU A 139 -8.35 24.44 -3.12
N PHE A 140 -8.38 23.50 -4.07
CA PHE A 140 -7.98 23.71 -5.48
C PHE A 140 -9.14 24.05 -6.42
N PHE A 141 -10.37 24.12 -5.92
CA PHE A 141 -11.50 24.73 -6.62
C PHE A 141 -11.68 26.18 -6.16
N PRO A 142 -10.90 27.17 -6.66
CA PRO A 142 -11.34 28.54 -6.58
C PRO A 142 -12.55 28.63 -7.49
N VAL A 143 -13.75 28.67 -6.93
CA VAL A 143 -14.89 29.12 -7.69
C VAL A 143 -14.67 30.60 -7.95
N SER A 144 -14.12 30.89 -9.12
CA SER A 144 -14.40 32.09 -9.89
C SER A 144 -15.91 32.25 -9.95
N THR A 145 -16.48 32.90 -8.94
CA THR A 145 -17.86 33.40 -8.96
C THR A 145 -17.76 34.85 -9.40
N GLU A 146 -17.41 35.02 -10.68
CA GLU A 146 -17.77 36.23 -11.42
C GLU A 146 -18.76 35.83 -12.51
N ASN A 147 -19.83 36.63 -12.62
CA ASN A 147 -20.89 36.65 -13.64
C ASN A 147 -22.02 35.64 -13.38
N TYR A 148 -23.27 36.04 -13.10
CA TYR A 148 -24.08 37.14 -13.65
C TYR A 148 -24.85 37.93 -12.59
#